data_AF-B4IAI5-F1
#
_entry.id   AF-B4IAI5-F1
#
_cell.length_a   1.000
_cell.length_b   1.000
_cell.length_c   1.000
_cell.angle_alpha   90.00
_cell.angle_beta   90.00
_cell.angle_gamma   90.00
#
_symmetry.space_group_name_H-M   'P 1'
#
loop_
_entity.id
_entity.type
_entity.pdbx_description
1 polymer ?
#
loop_
_entity_poly.entity_id
_entity_poly.type
_entity_poly.pdbx_seq_one_letter_code
_entity_poly.pdbx_strand_id
1 'polypeptide(L)'
;RNLTTITISNGDGRKHKNVIFIDAGFHAREWLTHTAALNIIDKLVVIYEENKQLLVDYDGVILPLVNADGYTYSRSGKKFTNETIICSCPCAGDLEISKVIEKYPSNWNLNRTYDKYL
;
A
#
# COMPACT_ATOMS: atom_id res chain seq x y z
N ARG A 1 4.32 -9.17 -9.83
CA ARG A 1 5.37 -9.45 -8.82
C ARG A 1 4.74 -9.73 -7.45
N ASN A 2 5.46 -10.28 -6.46
CA ASN A 2 4.94 -10.37 -5.08
C ASN A 2 4.95 -8.97 -4.43
N LEU A 3 3.89 -8.65 -3.68
CA LEU A 3 3.75 -7.39 -2.95
C LEU A 3 4.16 -7.60 -1.51
N THR A 4 5.19 -6.87 -1.07
CA THR A 4 5.72 -6.97 0.29
C THR A 4 5.14 -5.85 1.14
N THR A 5 4.49 -6.21 2.22
CA THR A 5 4.01 -5.28 3.26
C THR A 5 4.93 -5.32 4.47
N ILE A 6 5.09 -4.18 5.13
CA ILE A 6 5.84 -4.05 6.38
C ILE A 6 4.83 -3.82 7.51
N THR A 7 4.86 -4.66 8.52
CA THR A 7 4.04 -4.50 9.74
C THR A 7 4.94 -4.04 10.88
N ILE A 8 4.59 -2.93 11.50
CA ILE A 8 5.33 -2.32 12.60
C ILE A 8 4.44 -2.36 13.85
N SER A 9 4.93 -2.97 14.91
CA SER A 9 4.26 -3.06 16.21
C SER A 9 5.28 -2.96 17.33
N ASN A 10 4.84 -2.52 18.52
CA ASN A 10 5.67 -2.42 19.73
C ASN A 10 6.02 -3.79 20.35
N GLY A 11 5.46 -4.91 19.84
CA GLY A 11 5.74 -6.25 20.38
C GLY A 11 5.23 -6.47 21.81
N ASP A 12 4.34 -5.60 22.30
CA ASP A 12 3.76 -5.62 23.66
C ASP A 12 2.72 -6.74 23.88
N GLY A 13 2.44 -7.55 22.85
CA GLY A 13 1.53 -8.69 22.91
C GLY A 13 0.06 -8.31 23.11
N ARG A 14 -0.29 -7.02 23.06
CA ARG A 14 -1.67 -6.55 23.17
C ARG A 14 -2.46 -6.98 21.96
N LYS A 15 -3.59 -7.64 22.20
CA LYS A 15 -4.52 -8.09 21.16
C LYS A 15 -5.58 -7.00 20.92
N HIS A 16 -6.02 -6.83 19.66
CA HIS A 16 -7.05 -5.86 19.24
C HIS A 16 -6.63 -4.38 19.28
N LYS A 17 -5.37 -4.08 18.94
CA LYS A 17 -4.97 -2.70 18.66
C LYS A 17 -5.55 -2.24 17.32
N ASN A 18 -5.77 -0.94 17.19
CA ASN A 18 -6.27 -0.36 15.95
C ASN A 18 -5.17 -0.42 14.89
N VAL A 19 -5.52 -0.83 13.68
CA VAL A 19 -4.54 -0.96 12.59
C VAL A 19 -4.66 0.23 11.64
N ILE A 20 -3.54 0.92 11.43
CA ILE A 20 -3.43 1.96 10.41
C ILE A 20 -2.80 1.32 9.18
N PHE A 21 -3.56 1.30 8.08
CA PHE A 21 -3.08 0.83 6.79
C PHE A 21 -2.67 2.02 5.92
N ILE A 22 -1.43 1.99 5.41
CA ILE A 22 -0.86 3.04 4.57
C ILE A 22 -0.38 2.39 3.27
N ASP A 23 -0.88 2.85 2.13
CA ASP A 23 -0.42 2.45 0.82
C ASP A 23 0.30 3.59 0.09
N ALA A 24 1.20 3.22 -0.81
CA ALA A 24 1.91 4.15 -1.67
C ALA A 24 2.19 3.55 -3.04
N GLY A 25 2.38 4.42 -4.03
CA GLY A 25 2.75 3.97 -5.37
C GLY A 25 1.63 3.28 -6.13
N PHE A 26 0.39 3.76 -5.96
CA PHE A 26 -0.74 3.33 -6.78
C PHE A 26 -0.51 3.71 -8.24
N HIS A 27 -0.16 4.98 -8.47
CA HIS A 27 0.26 5.46 -9.77
C HIS A 27 1.78 5.32 -9.91
N ALA A 28 2.19 4.69 -11.00
CA ALA A 28 3.60 4.44 -11.30
C ALA A 28 4.46 5.70 -11.44
N ARG A 29 3.85 6.86 -11.73
CA ARG A 29 4.55 8.15 -11.94
C ARG A 29 4.62 9.03 -10.69
N GLU A 30 3.94 8.65 -9.62
CA GLU A 30 3.94 9.40 -8.36
C GLU A 30 5.10 8.94 -7.47
N TRP A 31 6.33 9.17 -7.92
CA TRP A 31 7.53 8.61 -7.26
C TRP A 31 7.69 9.10 -5.81
N LEU A 32 7.24 10.33 -5.52
CA LEU A 32 7.31 10.90 -4.18
C LEU A 32 6.51 10.11 -3.14
N THR A 33 5.42 9.44 -3.53
CA THR A 33 4.57 8.66 -2.60
C THR A 33 5.35 7.52 -1.94
N HIS A 34 6.18 6.82 -2.72
CA HIS A 34 7.05 5.75 -2.25
C HIS A 34 8.07 6.27 -1.24
N THR A 35 8.69 7.43 -1.53
CA THR A 35 9.64 8.09 -0.63
C THR A 35 8.96 8.52 0.66
N ALA A 36 7.73 9.04 0.59
CA ALA A 36 6.95 9.41 1.77
C ALA A 36 6.63 8.20 2.65
N ALA A 37 6.21 7.07 2.06
CA ALA A 37 5.98 5.82 2.81
C ALA A 37 7.25 5.32 3.51
N LEU A 38 8.41 5.38 2.83
CA LEU A 38 9.69 5.03 3.44
C LEU A 38 10.07 5.99 4.59
N ASN A 39 9.79 7.30 4.45
CA ASN A 39 10.03 8.26 5.51
C ASN A 39 9.15 7.98 6.76
N ILE A 40 7.90 7.59 6.55
CA ILE A 40 7.02 7.18 7.65
C ILE A 40 7.59 5.94 8.36
N ILE A 41 8.05 4.94 7.61
CA ILE A 41 8.71 3.75 8.18
C ILE A 41 9.94 4.17 8.99
N ASP A 42 10.79 5.03 8.45
CA ASP A 42 11.99 5.54 9.13
C ASP A 42 11.66 6.24 10.46
N LYS A 43 10.63 7.09 10.47
CA LYS A 43 10.16 7.74 11.71
C LYS A 43 9.61 6.76 12.74
N LEU A 44 8.92 5.70 12.30
CA LEU A 44 8.34 4.71 13.19
C LEU A 44 9.37 3.71 13.74
N VAL A 45 10.43 3.41 12.98
CA VAL A 45 11.43 2.40 13.36
C VAL A 45 12.70 3.03 13.95
N VAL A 46 13.27 4.04 13.28
CA VAL A 46 14.55 4.64 13.65
C VAL A 46 14.35 5.69 14.72
N ILE A 47 13.38 6.60 14.54
CA ILE A 47 13.03 7.64 15.52
C ILE A 47 11.91 7.13 16.44
N TYR A 48 12.09 5.92 16.95
CA TYR A 48 11.08 5.24 17.75
C TYR A 48 10.78 5.97 19.07
N GLU A 49 11.81 6.46 19.77
CA GLU A 49 11.63 7.06 21.10
C GLU A 49 10.72 8.29 21.11
N GLU A 50 10.73 9.08 20.03
CA GLU A 50 9.88 10.26 19.88
C GLU A 50 8.44 9.88 19.47
N ASN A 51 8.27 8.78 18.73
CA ASN A 51 6.99 8.39 18.13
C ASN A 51 6.32 7.18 18.82
N LYS A 52 6.94 6.63 19.87
CA LYS A 52 6.48 5.41 20.56
C LYS A 52 5.04 5.48 21.06
N GLN A 53 4.56 6.67 21.42
CA GLN A 53 3.19 6.87 21.88
C GLN A 53 2.16 6.44 20.82
N LEU A 54 2.46 6.63 19.53
CA LEU A 54 1.59 6.19 18.43
C LEU A 54 1.51 4.65 18.34
N LEU A 55 2.64 3.97 18.57
CA LEU A 55 2.74 2.51 18.45
C LEU A 55 2.21 1.74 19.68
N VAL A 56 1.88 2.45 20.77
CA VAL A 56 1.19 1.88 21.94
C VAL A 56 -0.27 1.59 21.61
N ASP A 57 -0.92 2.48 20.88
CA ASP A 57 -2.35 2.40 20.59
C ASP A 57 -2.64 1.82 19.20
N TYR A 58 -1.71 1.97 18.25
CA TYR A 58 -1.88 1.57 16.86
C TYR A 58 -0.77 0.64 16.35
N ASP A 59 -1.14 -0.32 15.52
CA ASP A 59 -0.20 -1.08 14.70
C ASP A 59 -0.22 -0.55 13.26
N GLY A 60 0.95 -0.34 12.68
CA GLY A 60 1.09 0.19 11.32
C GLY A 60 1.32 -0.93 10.31
N VAL A 61 0.52 -1.00 9.26
CA VAL A 61 0.75 -1.87 8.11
C VAL A 61 0.98 -1.01 6.87
N ILE A 62 2.18 -1.07 6.32
CA ILE A 62 2.62 -0.15 5.27
C ILE A 62 2.97 -0.95 4.01
N LEU A 63 2.34 -0.58 2.91
CA LEU A 63 2.61 -1.10 1.57
C LEU A 63 3.29 0.01 0.74
N PRO A 64 4.64 0.04 0.69
CA PRO A 64 5.37 1.17 0.10
C PRO A 64 5.26 1.24 -1.42
N LEU A 65 4.85 0.16 -2.08
CA LEU A 65 4.77 0.03 -3.53
C LEU A 65 3.66 -0.94 -3.91
N VAL A 66 2.50 -0.39 -4.29
CA VAL A 66 1.35 -1.17 -4.78
C VAL A 66 1.59 -1.67 -6.21
N ASN A 67 2.14 -0.83 -7.08
CA ASN A 67 2.30 -1.14 -8.51
C ASN A 67 3.78 -1.27 -8.91
N ALA A 68 4.40 -2.38 -8.52
CA ALA A 68 5.82 -2.63 -8.77
C ALA A 68 6.19 -2.72 -10.27
N ASP A 69 5.25 -3.19 -11.09
CA ASP A 69 5.47 -3.37 -12.53
C ASP A 69 5.43 -2.03 -13.26
N GLY A 70 4.45 -1.17 -12.94
CA GLY A 70 4.37 0.20 -13.43
C GLY A 70 5.57 1.05 -13.02
N TYR A 71 6.02 0.96 -11.76
CA TYR A 71 7.19 1.71 -11.26
C TYR A 71 8.51 1.30 -11.94
N THR A 72 8.65 0.02 -12.32
CA THR A 72 9.82 -0.44 -13.08
C THR A 72 9.79 0.11 -14.50
N TYR A 73 8.61 0.13 -15.11
CA TYR A 73 8.41 0.69 -16.44
C TYR A 73 8.72 2.19 -16.47
N SER A 74 8.32 2.95 -15.44
CA SER A 74 8.46 4.41 -15.44
C SER A 74 9.92 4.84 -15.37
N ARG A 75 10.76 4.01 -14.77
CA ARG A 75 12.21 4.22 -14.69
C ARG A 75 12.97 3.71 -15.91
N SER A 76 12.33 2.94 -16.79
CA SER A 76 12.97 2.32 -17.95
C SER A 76 13.11 3.23 -19.19
N GLY A 77 12.65 4.49 -19.10
CA GLY A 77 12.75 5.48 -20.19
C GLY A 77 11.84 5.22 -21.39
N LYS A 78 10.98 4.19 -21.34
CA LYS A 78 9.99 3.89 -22.38
C LYS A 78 8.81 4.86 -22.28
N LYS A 79 8.23 5.23 -23.43
CA LYS A 79 7.11 6.17 -23.51
C LYS A 79 5.92 5.60 -22.73
N PHE A 80 5.58 6.28 -21.64
CA PHE A 80 4.56 5.84 -20.69
C PHE A 80 3.17 6.13 -21.25
N THR A 81 2.58 5.17 -21.96
CA THR A 81 1.25 5.35 -22.57
C THR A 81 0.11 5.00 -21.62
N ASN A 82 0.29 3.99 -20.75
CA ASN A 82 -0.72 3.52 -19.78
C ASN A 82 -0.11 3.36 -18.38
N GLU A 83 -0.93 3.44 -17.33
CA GLU A 83 -0.51 3.38 -15.92
C GLU A 83 -0.18 1.95 -15.41
N THR A 84 -0.64 0.95 -16.14
CA THR A 84 -0.25 -0.45 -16.00
C THR A 84 0.29 -0.98 -17.33
N ILE A 85 1.26 -1.91 -17.25
CA ILE A 85 1.68 -2.64 -18.44
C ILE A 85 0.55 -3.60 -18.78
N ILE A 86 -0.26 -3.24 -19.77
CA ILE A 86 -1.07 -4.23 -20.49
C ILE A 86 -0.07 -5.09 -21.25
N CYS A 87 0.04 -6.35 -20.86
CA CYS A 87 0.77 -7.30 -21.68
C CYS A 87 0.01 -7.45 -23.00
N SER A 88 0.66 -7.18 -24.13
CA SER A 88 0.12 -7.45 -25.47
C SER A 88 0.07 -8.96 -25.75
N CYS A 89 -0.49 -9.76 -24.84
CA CYS A 89 -0.96 -11.12 -25.11
C CYS A 89 -2.48 -11.08 -25.23
N PRO A 90 -3.10 -11.81 -26.17
CA PRO A 90 -4.55 -12.00 -26.25
C PRO A 90 -5.21 -12.60 -24.99
N CYS A 91 -4.44 -12.90 -23.95
CA CYS A 91 -4.81 -13.75 -22.82
C CYS A 91 -4.75 -13.07 -21.44
N ALA A 92 -4.14 -11.89 -21.32
CA ALA A 92 -3.95 -11.22 -20.03
C ALA A 92 -4.99 -10.10 -19.90
N GLY A 93 -6.12 -10.41 -19.25
CA GLY A 93 -7.17 -9.43 -18.99
C GLY A 93 -6.62 -8.19 -18.28
N ASP A 94 -7.05 -7.03 -18.75
CA ASP A 94 -6.63 -5.73 -18.24
C ASP A 94 -7.02 -5.56 -16.76
N LEU A 95 -6.02 -5.58 -15.89
CA LEU A 95 -6.13 -4.97 -14.56
C LEU A 95 -5.90 -3.47 -14.75
N GLU A 96 -6.95 -2.78 -15.17
CA GLU A 96 -6.98 -1.33 -15.08
C GLU A 96 -7.06 -0.92 -13.60
N ILE A 97 -6.31 0.12 -13.21
CA ILE A 97 -6.40 0.75 -11.89
C ILE A 97 -7.85 1.19 -11.59
N SER A 98 -8.61 1.56 -12.63
CA SER A 98 -10.05 1.86 -12.58
C SER A 98 -10.87 0.73 -11.94
N LYS A 99 -10.55 -0.54 -12.21
CA LYS A 99 -11.29 -1.70 -11.69
C LYS A 99 -10.97 -2.03 -10.24
N VAL A 100 -9.82 -1.57 -9.72
CA VAL A 100 -9.49 -1.69 -8.29
C VAL A 100 -10.22 -0.62 -7.48
N ILE A 101 -10.35 0.60 -8.03
CA ILE A 101 -11.08 1.70 -7.39
C ILE A 101 -12.60 1.43 -7.42
N GLU A 102 -13.13 0.83 -8.50
CA GLU A 102 -14.53 0.38 -8.56
C GLU A 102 -14.87 -0.68 -7.49
N LYS A 103 -13.88 -1.46 -7.04
CA LYS A 103 -14.04 -2.46 -5.97
C LYS A 103 -14.22 -1.83 -4.58
N TYR A 104 -13.82 -0.57 -4.38
CA TYR A 104 -13.92 0.14 -3.09
C TYR A 104 -14.69 1.47 -3.26
N PRO A 105 -16.02 1.41 -3.48
CA PRO A 105 -16.83 2.61 -3.65
C PRO A 105 -16.92 3.42 -2.34
N SER A 106 -17.10 4.74 -2.50
CA SER A 106 -17.11 5.76 -1.44
C SER A 106 -18.23 5.63 -0.37
N ASN A 107 -19.05 4.59 -0.45
CA ASN A 107 -20.16 4.26 0.45
C ASN A 107 -19.91 2.99 1.28
N TRP A 108 -18.63 2.71 1.60
CA TRP A 108 -18.22 1.55 2.39
C TRP A 108 -18.87 1.56 3.79
N ASN A 109 -19.78 0.62 4.01
CA ASN A 109 -20.43 0.40 5.29
C ASN A 109 -19.55 -0.53 6.14
N LEU A 110 -18.87 0.01 7.15
CA LEU A 110 -17.89 -0.70 8.01
C LEU A 110 -18.46 -1.98 8.65
N ASN A 111 -19.77 -2.05 8.85
CA ASN A 111 -20.45 -3.17 9.52
C ASN A 111 -20.49 -4.48 8.71
N ARG A 112 -20.20 -4.48 7.40
CA ARG A 112 -20.31 -5.68 6.55
C ARG A 112 -18.98 -6.42 6.33
N THR A 113 -17.88 -5.92 6.87
CA THR A 113 -16.53 -6.43 6.55
C THR A 113 -15.96 -7.38 7.61
N TYR A 114 -16.52 -7.40 8.83
CA TYR A 114 -16.07 -8.29 9.91
C TYR A 114 -16.38 -9.77 9.66
N ASP A 115 -17.44 -10.10 8.90
CA ASP A 115 -17.85 -11.49 8.66
C ASP A 115 -17.07 -12.22 7.56
N LYS A 116 -16.16 -11.54 6.85
CA LYS A 116 -15.43 -12.13 5.71
C LYS A 116 -14.01 -12.61 6.06
N TYR A 117 -13.56 -12.33 7.28
CA TYR A 117 -12.21 -12.64 7.75
C TYR A 117 -12.21 -13.50 9.03
N LEU A 118 -13.37 -14.06 9.41
CA LEU A 118 -13.53 -15.23 10.28
C LEU A 118 -13.89 -16.45 9.42
#